data_AF-A0A165VT92-F1
#
_entry.id   AF-A0A165VT92-F1
#
_cell.length_a   1.000
_cell.length_b   1.000
_cell.length_c   1.000
_cell.angle_alpha   90.00
_cell.angle_beta   90.00
_cell.angle_gamma   90.00
#
_symmetry.space_group_name_H-M   'P 1'
#
loop_
_entity.id
_entity.type
_entity.pdbx_description
1 polymer ?
#
loop_
_entity_poly.entity_id
_entity_poly.type
_entity_poly.pdbx_seq_one_letter_code
_entity_poly.pdbx_strand_id
1 'polypeptide(L)'
;MVSTVTQAAIDTLQIVELSRYSFCAAITFYLLHFLSTIFSEVEVIWKLPWSPMKILYFINRYYGLVSVVTIVTFQFLQTSNIMCDAFTLFTGCALWLSILIVQIILAVRMYVILGSKRWHIIAITVLFIAESGSTIAVTLHYASATSVTFEDVTYCHGEAQWVCPASSSMQSWRL
;
A
#
# COMPACT_ATOMS: atom_id res chain seq x y z
N MET A 1 -15.58 26.51 22.33
CA MET A 1 -14.24 26.00 21.99
C MET A 1 -14.01 24.58 22.51
N VAL A 2 -14.43 24.21 23.73
CA VAL A 2 -14.33 22.81 24.21
C VAL A 2 -15.18 21.85 23.36
N SER A 3 -16.40 22.26 22.95
CA SER A 3 -17.30 21.45 22.13
C SER A 3 -16.79 21.14 20.71
N THR A 4 -15.97 22.02 20.12
CA THR A 4 -15.42 21.82 18.77
C THR A 4 -14.25 20.83 18.79
N VAL A 5 -13.45 20.83 19.86
CA VAL A 5 -12.34 19.88 20.04
C VAL A 5 -12.88 18.48 20.30
N THR A 6 -13.91 18.33 21.14
CA THR A 6 -14.54 17.03 21.40
C THR A 6 -15.21 16.45 20.15
N GLN A 7 -15.83 17.29 19.31
CA GLN A 7 -16.45 16.82 18.08
C GLN A 7 -15.40 16.30 17.08
N ALA A 8 -14.30 17.05 16.89
CA ALA A 8 -13.20 16.61 16.04
C ALA A 8 -12.56 15.29 16.54
N ALA A 9 -12.47 15.09 17.86
CA ALA A 9 -11.98 13.83 18.44
C ALA A 9 -12.93 12.65 18.16
N ILE A 10 -14.25 12.86 18.26
CA ILE A 10 -15.23 11.81 17.95
C ILE A 10 -15.22 11.46 16.45
N ASP A 11 -15.18 12.48 15.58
CA ASP A 11 -15.16 12.27 14.13
C ASP A 11 -13.91 11.49 13.69
N THR A 12 -12.75 11.80 14.28
CA THR A 12 -11.49 11.07 13.99
C THR A 12 -11.53 9.62 14.46
N LEU A 13 -12.11 9.33 15.64
CA LEU A 13 -12.28 7.96 16.13
C LEU A 13 -13.19 7.13 15.21
N GLN A 14 -14.30 7.71 14.75
CA GLN A 14 -15.21 7.03 13.82
C GLN A 14 -14.53 6.69 12.49
N ILE A 15 -13.71 7.59 11.96
CA ILE A 15 -12.95 7.35 10.72
C ILE A 15 -11.96 6.19 10.89
N VAL A 16 -11.28 6.12 12.04
CA VAL A 16 -10.35 5.04 12.35
C VAL A 16 -11.06 3.69 12.41
N GLU A 17 -12.15 3.61 13.16
CA GLU A 17 -12.91 2.37 13.30
C GLU A 17 -13.48 1.91 11.96
N LEU A 18 -14.09 2.82 11.21
CA LEU A 18 -14.62 2.52 9.88
C LEU A 18 -13.52 2.00 8.95
N SER A 19 -12.35 2.64 8.93
CA SER A 19 -11.22 2.22 8.10
C SER A 19 -10.75 0.81 8.45
N ARG A 20 -10.69 0.47 9.75
CA ARG A 20 -10.31 -0.88 10.20
C ARG A 20 -11.32 -1.94 9.76
N TYR A 21 -12.63 -1.67 9.91
CA TYR A 21 -13.67 -2.59 9.44
C TYR A 21 -13.65 -2.76 7.92
N SER A 22 -13.50 -1.67 7.17
CA SER A 22 -13.38 -1.70 5.71
C SER A 22 -12.16 -2.50 5.26
N PHE A 23 -11.02 -2.35 5.94
CA PHE A 23 -9.80 -3.10 5.62
C PHE A 23 -10.00 -4.60 5.83
N CYS A 24 -10.56 -5.00 6.99
CA CYS A 24 -10.89 -6.40 7.26
C CYS A 24 -11.85 -7.00 6.24
N ALA A 25 -12.88 -6.25 5.83
CA ALA A 25 -13.81 -6.67 4.79
C ALA A 25 -13.09 -6.85 3.45
N ALA A 26 -12.26 -5.87 3.04
CA ALA A 26 -11.51 -5.92 1.78
C ALA A 26 -10.56 -7.13 1.73
N ILE A 27 -9.84 -7.42 2.82
CA ILE A 27 -8.96 -8.59 2.92
C ILE A 27 -9.75 -9.88 2.84
N THR A 28 -10.90 -9.95 3.52
CA THR A 28 -11.75 -11.14 3.49
C THR A 28 -12.21 -11.45 2.07
N PHE A 29 -12.69 -10.43 1.35
CA PHE A 29 -13.06 -10.58 -0.07
C PHE A 29 -11.86 -10.96 -0.94
N TYR A 30 -10.70 -10.34 -0.72
CA TYR A 30 -9.48 -10.65 -1.45
C TYR A 30 -9.05 -12.12 -1.25
N LEU A 31 -9.02 -12.60 -0.01
CA LEU A 31 -8.67 -13.98 0.33
C LEU A 31 -9.69 -14.97 -0.21
N LEU A 32 -10.99 -14.66 -0.12
CA LEU A 32 -12.04 -15.50 -0.70
C LEU A 32 -11.85 -15.64 -2.21
N HIS A 33 -11.64 -14.52 -2.91
CA HIS A 33 -11.38 -14.52 -4.34
C HIS A 33 -10.10 -15.30 -4.69
N PHE A 34 -9.05 -15.16 -3.88
CA PHE A 34 -7.80 -15.90 -4.04
C PHE A 34 -8.02 -17.41 -3.89
N LEU A 35 -8.72 -17.85 -2.84
CA LEU A 35 -9.01 -19.26 -2.59
C LEU A 35 -9.93 -19.87 -3.65
N SER A 36 -10.93 -19.14 -4.13
CA SER A 36 -11.81 -19.64 -5.19
C SER A 36 -11.08 -19.83 -6.52
N THR A 37 -10.07 -19.01 -6.80
CA THR A 37 -9.35 -19.05 -8.09
C THR A 37 -8.15 -19.99 -8.09
N ILE A 38 -7.49 -20.22 -6.94
CA ILE A 38 -6.24 -21.00 -6.90
C ILE A 38 -6.41 -22.45 -7.37
N PHE A 39 -7.54 -23.08 -7.07
CA PHE A 39 -7.79 -24.47 -7.48
C PHE A 39 -7.78 -24.60 -9.01
N SER A 40 -8.51 -23.72 -9.70
CA SER A 40 -8.53 -23.70 -11.17
C SER A 40 -7.17 -23.32 -11.76
N GLU A 41 -6.38 -22.48 -11.10
CA GLU A 41 -5.05 -22.12 -11.57
C GLU A 41 -4.04 -23.25 -11.48
N VAL A 42 -4.07 -24.03 -10.40
CA VAL A 42 -3.19 -25.19 -10.23
C VAL A 42 -3.50 -26.23 -11.31
N GLU A 43 -4.77 -26.40 -11.67
CA GLU A 43 -5.14 -27.35 -12.71
C GLU A 43 -4.75 -26.89 -14.12
N VAL A 44 -4.87 -25.59 -14.40
CA VAL A 44 -4.66 -25.03 -15.75
C VAL A 44 -3.26 -24.44 -15.88
N ILE A 45 -2.93 -23.41 -15.12
CA ILE A 45 -1.73 -22.57 -15.29
C ILE A 45 -0.45 -23.33 -14.92
N TRP A 46 -0.49 -24.17 -13.89
CA TRP A 46 0.72 -24.88 -13.44
C TRP A 46 1.21 -25.90 -14.47
N LYS A 47 0.29 -26.51 -15.23
CA LYS A 47 0.59 -27.46 -16.31
C LYS A 47 1.11 -26.81 -17.59
N LEU A 48 0.93 -25.50 -17.78
CA LEU A 48 1.45 -24.80 -18.96
C LEU A 48 2.99 -24.72 -18.93
N PRO A 49 3.66 -24.73 -20.10
CA PRO A 49 5.09 -24.50 -20.19
C PRO A 49 5.47 -23.14 -19.61
N TRP A 50 6.72 -23.02 -19.13
CA TRP A 50 7.23 -21.77 -18.60
C TRP A 50 7.32 -20.70 -19.68
N SER A 51 6.44 -19.71 -19.61
CA SER A 51 6.46 -18.52 -20.46
C SER A 51 6.74 -17.28 -19.60
N PRO A 52 7.35 -16.23 -20.17
CA PRO A 52 7.56 -14.98 -19.45
C PRO A 52 6.24 -14.40 -18.91
N MET A 53 5.13 -14.57 -19.64
CA MET A 53 3.80 -14.17 -19.17
C MET A 53 3.33 -14.96 -17.94
N LYS A 54 3.67 -16.26 -17.86
CA LYS A 54 3.41 -17.08 -16.66
C LYS A 54 4.16 -16.51 -15.46
N ILE A 55 5.43 -16.14 -15.61
CA ILE A 55 6.23 -15.56 -14.51
C ILE A 55 5.63 -14.24 -14.04
N LEU A 56 5.28 -13.32 -14.95
CA LEU A 56 4.65 -12.05 -14.60
C LEU A 56 3.34 -12.25 -13.84
N TYR A 57 2.54 -13.25 -14.26
CA TYR A 57 1.32 -13.62 -13.58
C TYR A 57 1.56 -14.08 -12.14
N PHE A 58 2.52 -14.99 -11.93
CA PHE A 58 2.90 -15.46 -10.60
C PHE A 58 3.41 -14.33 -9.73
N ILE A 59 4.27 -13.46 -10.27
CA ILE A 59 4.78 -12.31 -9.53
C ILE A 59 3.61 -11.43 -9.08
N ASN A 60 2.72 -11.00 -9.98
CA ASN A 60 1.60 -10.14 -9.62
C ASN A 60 0.71 -10.75 -8.52
N ARG A 61 0.38 -12.03 -8.66
CA ARG A 61 -0.55 -12.72 -7.77
C ARG A 61 0.05 -13.01 -6.39
N TYR A 62 1.27 -13.54 -6.34
CA TYR A 62 1.90 -13.93 -5.08
C TYR A 62 2.57 -12.76 -4.37
N TYR A 63 3.09 -11.79 -5.12
CA TYR A 63 3.60 -10.55 -4.53
C TYR A 63 2.49 -9.78 -3.82
N GLY A 64 1.33 -9.60 -4.47
CA GLY A 64 0.17 -8.94 -3.86
C GLY A 64 -0.32 -9.65 -2.59
N LEU A 65 -0.28 -10.98 -2.55
CA LEU A 65 -0.65 -11.72 -1.35
C LEU A 65 0.37 -11.49 -0.21
N VAL A 66 1.67 -11.54 -0.52
CA VAL A 66 2.73 -11.28 0.48
C VAL A 66 2.64 -9.86 1.01
N SER A 67 2.41 -8.86 0.15
CA SER A 67 2.28 -7.46 0.57
C SER A 67 1.08 -7.27 1.48
N VAL A 68 -0.09 -7.82 1.12
CA VAL A 68 -1.31 -7.74 1.96
C VAL A 68 -1.09 -8.42 3.30
N VAL A 69 -0.56 -9.65 3.32
CA VAL A 69 -0.29 -10.37 4.57
C VAL A 69 0.68 -9.57 5.44
N THR A 70 1.73 -9.02 4.86
CA THR A 70 2.74 -8.24 5.60
C THR A 70 2.10 -6.99 6.22
N ILE A 71 1.35 -6.20 5.45
CA ILE A 71 0.65 -5.00 5.96
C ILE A 71 -0.30 -5.35 7.10
N VAL A 72 -1.09 -6.42 6.93
CA VAL A 72 -2.01 -6.93 7.95
C VAL A 72 -1.27 -7.36 9.22
N THR A 73 -0.24 -8.19 9.07
CA THR A 73 0.54 -8.70 10.19
C THR A 73 1.16 -7.56 10.98
N PHE A 74 1.75 -6.57 10.30
CA PHE A 74 2.20 -5.36 10.99
C PHE A 74 1.02 -4.71 11.72
N GLN A 75 -0.10 -4.43 11.04
CA GLN A 75 -1.22 -3.66 11.59
C GLN A 75 -1.86 -4.30 12.82
N PHE A 76 -1.86 -5.63 12.92
CA PHE A 76 -2.39 -6.36 14.07
C PHE A 76 -1.37 -6.60 15.19
N LEU A 77 -0.08 -6.74 14.87
CA LEU A 77 0.94 -7.09 15.87
C LEU A 77 1.42 -5.90 16.72
N GLN A 78 1.02 -4.66 16.41
CA GLN A 78 1.44 -3.45 17.14
C GLN A 78 2.94 -3.48 17.51
N THR A 79 3.77 -3.94 16.57
CA THR A 79 5.17 -4.26 16.87
C THR A 79 5.89 -2.99 17.31
N SER A 80 6.47 -3.05 18.50
CA SER A 80 7.06 -1.91 19.22
C SER A 80 8.12 -1.18 18.40
N ASN A 81 7.97 0.15 18.33
CA ASN A 81 8.99 1.21 18.12
C ASN A 81 9.88 1.18 16.88
N ILE A 82 9.96 0.09 16.12
CA ILE A 82 10.92 -0.04 15.03
C ILE A 82 10.28 0.54 13.76
N MET A 83 10.35 1.87 13.73
CA MET A 83 10.38 2.73 12.54
C MET A 83 9.08 2.80 11.74
N CYS A 84 8.15 3.62 12.25
CA CYS A 84 7.02 4.11 11.45
C CYS A 84 7.46 4.63 10.06
N ASP A 85 8.63 5.29 9.99
CA ASP A 85 9.22 5.75 8.74
C ASP A 85 9.56 4.59 7.80
N ALA A 86 10.12 3.49 8.33
CA ALA A 86 10.45 2.32 7.53
C ALA A 86 9.20 1.58 7.06
N PHE A 87 8.14 1.53 7.87
CA PHE A 87 6.86 0.95 7.47
C PHE A 87 6.16 1.78 6.38
N THR A 88 6.19 3.11 6.51
CA THR A 88 5.64 4.03 5.50
C THR A 88 6.39 3.90 4.19
N LEU A 89 7.73 3.87 4.25
CA LEU A 89 8.58 3.64 3.08
C LEU A 89 8.33 2.25 2.47
N PHE A 90 8.22 1.20 3.29
CA PHE A 90 7.93 -0.16 2.84
C PHE A 90 6.58 -0.25 2.12
N THR A 91 5.52 0.33 2.70
CA THR A 91 4.18 0.32 2.12
C THR A 91 4.17 1.08 0.80
N GLY A 92 4.81 2.26 0.74
CA GLY A 92 4.97 3.03 -0.50
C GLY A 92 5.73 2.26 -1.58
N CYS A 93 6.85 1.62 -1.22
CA CYS A 93 7.63 0.79 -2.15
C CYS A 93 6.83 -0.42 -2.62
N ALA A 94 6.06 -1.06 -1.74
CA ALA A 94 5.28 -2.25 -2.07
C ALA A 94 4.11 -1.93 -3.00
N LEU A 95 3.42 -0.81 -2.77
CA LEU A 95 2.38 -0.30 -3.66
C LEU A 95 2.98 0.08 -5.02
N TRP A 96 4.11 0.79 -5.03
CA TRP A 96 4.78 1.17 -6.28
C TRP A 96 5.21 -0.03 -7.11
N LEU A 97 5.79 -1.06 -6.48
CA LEU A 97 6.13 -2.31 -7.16
C LEU A 97 4.90 -3.04 -7.72
N SER A 98 3.78 -3.04 -6.99
CA SER A 98 2.52 -3.63 -7.45
C SER A 98 2.00 -2.92 -8.71
N ILE A 99 1.99 -1.59 -8.70
CA ILE A 99 1.60 -0.76 -9.85
C ILE A 99 2.51 -1.05 -11.05
N LEU A 100 3.83 -1.10 -10.83
CA LEU A 100 4.81 -1.40 -11.87
C LEU A 100 4.54 -2.76 -12.54
N ILE A 101 4.25 -3.79 -11.76
CA ILE A 101 3.93 -5.13 -12.29
C ILE A 101 2.67 -5.09 -13.15
N VAL A 102 1.59 -4.46 -12.65
CA VAL A 102 0.32 -4.32 -13.37
C VAL A 102 0.52 -3.56 -14.69
N GLN A 103 1.31 -2.48 -14.66
CA GLN A 103 1.58 -1.68 -15.85
C GLN A 103 2.34 -2.49 -16.92
N ILE A 104 3.31 -3.31 -16.53
CA ILE A 104 4.03 -4.17 -17.49
C ILE A 104 3.05 -5.17 -18.12
N ILE A 105 2.18 -5.80 -17.33
CA ILE A 105 1.19 -6.75 -17.85
C ILE A 105 0.25 -6.05 -18.84
N LEU A 106 -0.24 -4.86 -18.50
CA LEU A 106 -1.11 -4.06 -19.35
C LEU A 106 -0.40 -3.65 -20.64
N ALA A 107 0.86 -3.22 -20.57
CA ALA A 107 1.67 -2.83 -21.71
C ALA A 107 1.88 -3.99 -22.69
N VAL A 108 2.20 -5.19 -22.19
CA VAL A 108 2.36 -6.38 -23.04
C VAL A 108 1.03 -6.76 -23.71
N ARG A 109 -0.09 -6.73 -22.97
CA ARG A 109 -1.41 -7.02 -23.53
C ARG A 109 -1.80 -6.01 -24.60
N MET A 110 -1.56 -4.73 -24.36
CA MET A 110 -1.84 -3.66 -25.31
C MET A 110 -0.98 -3.79 -26.57
N TYR A 111 0.29 -4.16 -26.42
CA TYR A 111 1.20 -4.39 -27.55
C TYR A 111 0.68 -5.48 -28.50
N VAL A 112 0.13 -6.56 -27.96
CA VAL A 112 -0.45 -7.65 -28.76
C VAL A 112 -1.72 -7.20 -29.49
N ILE A 113 -2.61 -6.47 -28.83
CA ILE A 113 -3.93 -6.08 -29.37
C ILE A 113 -3.80 -4.98 -30.43
N LEU A 114 -2.98 -3.96 -30.17
CA LEU A 114 -2.94 -2.73 -30.97
C LEU A 114 -1.95 -2.79 -32.16
N GLY A 115 -1.23 -3.89 -32.29
CA GLY A 115 -0.14 -4.05 -33.24
C GLY A 115 1.08 -3.20 -32.86
N SER A 116 2.28 -3.61 -33.31
CA SER A 116 3.58 -3.08 -32.86
C SER A 116 3.90 -1.63 -33.29
N LYS A 117 2.92 -0.76 -33.39
CA LYS A 117 3.12 0.67 -33.62
C LYS A 117 3.79 1.27 -32.38
N ARG A 118 5.04 1.72 -32.54
CA ARG A 118 5.90 2.30 -31.49
C ARG A 118 5.25 3.43 -30.69
N TRP A 119 4.28 4.13 -31.29
CA TRP A 119 3.51 5.19 -30.64
C TRP A 119 2.85 4.76 -29.33
N HIS A 120 2.23 3.56 -29.30
CA HIS A 120 1.54 3.09 -28.09
C HIS A 120 2.51 2.80 -26.95
N ILE A 121 3.68 2.24 -27.27
CA ILE A 121 4.72 1.99 -26.26
C ILE A 121 5.22 3.31 -25.68
N ILE A 122 5.45 4.32 -26.54
CA ILE A 122 5.87 5.66 -26.09
C ILE A 122 4.79 6.28 -25.20
N ALA A 123 3.53 6.25 -25.61
CA ALA A 123 2.41 6.80 -24.83
C ALA A 123 2.28 6.14 -23.45
N ILE A 124 2.33 4.80 -23.37
CA ILE A 124 2.27 4.06 -22.11
C ILE A 124 3.48 4.37 -21.23
N THR A 125 4.67 4.48 -21.82
CA THR A 125 5.90 4.76 -21.08
C THR A 125 5.88 6.17 -20.48
N VAL A 126 5.41 7.17 -21.24
CA VAL A 126 5.26 8.54 -20.75
C VAL A 126 4.25 8.60 -19.59
N LEU A 127 3.11 7.94 -19.74
CA LEU A 127 2.08 7.91 -18.70
C LEU A 127 2.61 7.24 -17.42
N PHE A 128 3.38 6.15 -17.57
CA PHE A 128 4.01 5.46 -16.47
C PHE A 128 5.05 6.32 -15.73
N ILE A 129 5.86 7.08 -16.46
CA ILE A 129 6.83 8.01 -15.85
C ILE A 129 6.09 9.11 -15.07
N ALA A 130 5.00 9.64 -15.61
CA ALA A 130 4.19 10.65 -14.92
C ALA A 130 3.56 10.09 -13.63
N GLU A 131 2.99 8.89 -13.68
CA GLU A 131 2.41 8.21 -12.51
C GLU A 131 3.47 7.87 -11.45
N SER A 132 4.61 7.33 -11.88
CA SER A 132 5.73 7.03 -10.98
C SER A 132 6.29 8.29 -10.32
N GLY A 133 6.41 9.38 -11.09
CA GLY A 133 6.84 10.68 -10.55
C GLY A 133 5.85 11.21 -9.51
N SER A 134 4.55 11.10 -9.77
CA SER A 134 3.51 11.52 -8.84
C SER A 134 3.54 10.72 -7.53
N THR A 135 3.64 9.39 -7.60
CA THR A 135 3.65 8.52 -6.41
C THR A 135 4.90 8.74 -5.55
N ILE A 136 6.06 8.93 -6.16
CA ILE A 136 7.30 9.24 -5.44
C ILE A 136 7.20 10.62 -4.79
N ALA A 137 6.73 11.64 -5.51
CA ALA A 137 6.58 13.00 -4.98
C ALA A 137 5.62 13.04 -3.78
N VAL A 138 4.49 12.34 -3.90
CA VAL A 138 3.50 12.15 -2.82
C VAL A 138 4.17 11.47 -1.62
N THR A 139 4.84 10.35 -1.83
CA THR A 139 5.49 9.58 -0.74
C THR A 139 6.53 10.43 0.00
N LEU A 140 7.34 11.21 -0.73
CA LEU A 140 8.33 12.11 -0.14
C LEU A 140 7.69 13.28 0.61
N HIS A 141 6.63 13.87 0.05
CA HIS A 141 5.90 14.96 0.71
C HIS A 141 5.31 14.49 2.04
N TYR A 142 4.64 13.34 2.05
CA TYR A 142 4.07 12.78 3.28
C TYR A 142 5.12 12.27 4.26
N ALA A 143 6.22 11.67 3.79
CA ALA A 143 7.33 11.27 4.67
C ALA A 143 7.96 12.45 5.42
N SER A 144 7.98 13.65 4.82
CA SER A 144 8.51 14.86 5.46
C SER A 144 7.56 15.54 6.45
N ALA A 145 6.28 15.17 6.46
CA ALA A 145 5.23 16.04 7.00
C ALA A 145 4.72 15.72 8.40
N THR A 146 4.94 14.55 9.02
CA THR A 146 3.98 14.14 10.06
C THR A 146 4.49 13.33 11.25
N SER A 147 4.70 14.05 12.36
CA SER A 147 4.34 13.59 13.69
C SER A 147 3.32 14.56 14.28
N VAL A 148 2.09 14.14 14.54
CA VAL A 148 1.06 15.01 15.14
C VAL A 148 0.89 14.61 16.60
N THR A 149 1.12 15.53 17.54
CA THR A 149 1.00 15.26 18.98
C THR A 149 -0.39 15.63 19.48
N PHE A 150 -1.11 14.67 20.02
CA PHE A 150 -2.35 14.89 20.79
C PHE A 150 -2.19 14.21 22.15
N GLU A 151 -2.26 14.99 23.23
CA GLU A 151 -2.33 14.49 24.62
C GLU A 151 -1.27 13.40 24.94
N ASP A 152 0.02 13.79 24.83
CA ASP A 152 1.22 12.95 25.03
C ASP A 152 1.37 11.71 24.12
N VAL A 153 0.46 11.52 23.16
CA VAL A 153 0.53 10.48 22.14
C VAL A 153 0.91 11.09 20.80
N THR A 154 2.06 10.71 20.28
CA THR A 154 2.50 11.10 18.94
C THR A 154 1.86 10.15 17.92
N TYR A 155 1.08 10.66 16.98
CA TYR A 155 0.53 9.89 15.89
C TYR A 155 1.39 10.07 14.64
N CYS A 156 1.68 8.93 14.01
CA CYS A 156 2.33 8.87 12.72
C CYS A 156 1.25 8.93 11.64
N HIS A 157 1.29 9.94 10.79
CA HIS A 157 0.31 10.07 9.72
C HIS A 157 0.75 9.22 8.51
N GLY A 158 0.05 8.11 8.28
CA GLY A 158 0.17 7.24 7.11
C GLY A 158 -1.15 6.50 6.89
N GLU A 159 -1.33 5.81 5.76
CA GLU A 159 -2.56 5.06 5.43
C GLU A 159 -2.98 4.02 6.49
N ALA A 160 -2.07 3.67 7.41
CA ALA A 160 -2.39 3.06 8.68
C ALA A 160 -1.99 4.03 9.80
N GLN A 161 -2.96 4.45 10.63
CA GLN A 161 -2.73 5.29 11.80
C GLN A 161 -1.93 4.52 12.85
N TRP A 162 -0.62 4.74 12.89
CA TRP A 162 0.27 4.18 13.90
C TRP A 162 0.49 5.18 15.03
N VAL A 163 0.50 4.71 16.26
CA VAL A 163 1.01 5.49 17.40
C VAL A 163 2.54 5.46 17.33
N CYS A 164 3.18 6.60 17.12
CA CYS A 164 4.62 6.73 17.32
C CYS A 164 4.92 6.63 18.82
N PRO A 165 6.00 5.95 19.23
CA PRO A 165 6.57 6.23 20.54
C PRO A 165 6.98 7.71 20.61
N ALA A 166 6.67 8.34 21.74
CA ALA A 166 7.10 9.69 22.05
C ALA A 166 8.61 9.82 21.78
N SER A 167 9.00 10.79 20.96
CA SER A 167 10.41 11.11 20.77
C SER A 167 10.99 11.50 22.13
N SER A 168 11.90 10.68 22.66
CA SER A 168 12.63 10.92 23.90
C SER A 168 13.56 12.15 23.84
N SER A 169 13.50 12.96 22.77
CA SER A 169 14.35 14.13 22.54
C SER A 169 13.76 15.47 23.03
N MET A 170 12.56 15.48 23.63
CA MET A 170 11.89 16.74 24.01
C MET A 170 11.57 16.88 25.52
N GLN A 171 12.39 16.26 26.38
CA GLN A 171 12.34 16.46 27.84
C GLN A 171 13.40 17.43 28.40
N SER A 172 14.24 18.09 27.60
CA SER A 172 15.32 18.94 28.12
C SER A 172 15.04 20.46 28.22
N TRP A 173 13.80 20.93 27.99
CA TRP A 173 13.50 22.38 28.06
C TRP A 173 12.13 22.68 28.68
N ARG A 174 11.95 22.37 29.96
CA ARG A 174 11.04 23.12 30.86
C ARG A 174 11.62 23.11 32.28
N LEU A 175 12.14 24.28 32.67
CA LEU A 175 12.43 24.83 34.00
C LEU A 175 13.02 23.91 35.07
#